data_AF-A0A943CWU3-F1
#
_entry.id   AF-A0A943CWU3-F1
#
_cell.length_a   1.000
_cell.length_b   1.000
_cell.length_c   1.000
_cell.angle_alpha   90.00
_cell.angle_beta   90.00
_cell.angle_gamma   90.00
#
_symmetry.space_group_name_H-M   'P 1'
#
loop_
_entity.id
_entity.type
_entity.pdbx_description
1 polymer ?
#
loop_
_entity_poly.entity_id
_entity_poly.type
_entity_poly.pdbx_seq_one_letter_code
_entity_poly.pdbx_strand_id
1 'polypeptide(L)'
;MKNLKSYMKIMIVPIIVGLVLLIWFRNTDSVFEKLLIGFIAITALIPFVLQLLAMLLNGEVKDNKFNAYKQKGNKKSEYVIEPIKNKNNTKNNSIKAPYKAKTNNNPIYIDVRDRFKDLVKNGDLGRQQILQFKSELDHTLGTHKYTYDTFSFENDMHEIYIKLKSSKLTTEDYVYLKGVVEDLI
;
A
#
# COMPACT_ATOMS: atom_id res chain seq x y z
N MET A 1 -20.06 14.33 7.85
CA MET A 1 -21.23 13.39 7.88
C MET A 1 -21.09 12.11 7.05
N LYS A 2 -20.37 12.06 5.91
CA LYS A 2 -20.26 10.82 5.09
C LYS A 2 -19.49 9.67 5.78
N ASN A 3 -18.46 9.99 6.56
CA ASN A 3 -17.67 8.97 7.27
C ASN A 3 -18.44 8.34 8.43
N LEU A 4 -19.25 9.13 9.17
CA LEU A 4 -20.05 8.63 10.30
C LEU A 4 -21.06 7.54 9.85
N LYS A 5 -21.73 7.74 8.70
CA LYS A 5 -22.62 6.72 8.13
C LYS A 5 -21.89 5.45 7.71
N SER A 6 -20.62 5.54 7.30
CA SER A 6 -19.80 4.38 6.93
C SER A 6 -19.39 3.57 8.17
N TYR A 7 -18.96 4.25 9.23
CA TYR A 7 -18.62 3.61 10.51
C TYR A 7 -19.84 2.97 11.19
N MET A 8 -21.00 3.64 11.12
CA MET A 8 -22.25 3.05 11.62
C MET A 8 -22.61 1.74 10.92
N LYS A 9 -22.42 1.65 9.59
CA LYS A 9 -22.69 0.40 8.86
C LYS A 9 -21.80 -0.76 9.30
N ILE A 10 -20.53 -0.47 9.59
CA ILE A 10 -19.56 -1.48 10.04
C ILE A 10 -19.86 -1.93 11.46
N MET A 11 -20.32 -1.03 12.34
CA MET A 11 -20.67 -1.37 13.73
C MET A 11 -22.04 -2.08 13.88
N ILE A 12 -22.94 -2.00 12.90
CA ILE A 12 -24.25 -2.67 12.98
C ILE A 12 -24.10 -4.20 13.07
N VAL A 13 -23.18 -4.79 12.32
CA VAL A 13 -22.98 -6.25 12.29
C VAL A 13 -22.58 -6.81 13.66
N PRO A 14 -21.53 -6.32 14.34
CA PRO A 14 -21.17 -6.82 15.67
C PRO A 14 -22.25 -6.53 16.73
N ILE A 15 -23.02 -5.44 16.60
CA ILE A 15 -24.13 -5.14 17.51
C ILE A 15 -25.25 -6.18 17.38
N ILE A 16 -25.65 -6.53 16.16
CA ILE A 16 -26.69 -7.54 15.91
C ILE A 16 -26.25 -8.91 16.43
N VAL A 17 -25.01 -9.32 16.11
CA VAL A 17 -24.46 -10.60 16.58
C VAL A 17 -24.39 -10.64 18.10
N GLY A 18 -23.96 -9.54 18.75
CA GLY A 18 -23.94 -9.43 20.20
C GLY A 18 -25.31 -9.57 20.83
N LEU A 19 -26.34 -8.92 20.26
CA LEU A 19 -27.72 -9.03 20.73
C LEU A 19 -28.26 -10.46 20.62
N VAL A 20 -27.99 -11.16 19.52
CA VAL A 20 -28.42 -12.56 19.33
C VAL A 20 -27.77 -13.48 20.37
N LEU A 21 -26.47 -13.31 20.62
CA LEU A 21 -25.76 -14.08 21.65
C LEU A 21 -26.31 -13.81 23.07
N LEU A 22 -26.70 -12.56 23.36
CA LEU A 22 -27.27 -12.17 24.65
C LEU A 22 -28.66 -12.78 24.88
N ILE A 23 -29.50 -12.79 23.84
CA ILE A 23 -30.82 -13.44 23.88
C ILE A 23 -30.66 -14.95 24.08
N TRP A 24 -29.73 -15.57 23.35
CA TRP A 24 -29.47 -17.00 23.47
C TRP A 24 -28.92 -17.37 24.86
N PHE A 25 -28.02 -16.55 25.41
CA PHE A 25 -27.48 -16.74 26.76
C PHE A 25 -28.58 -16.69 27.83
N ARG A 26 -29.55 -15.78 27.67
CA ARG A 26 -30.66 -15.60 28.61
C ARG A 26 -31.68 -16.75 28.55
N ASN A 27 -31.94 -17.29 27.37
CA ASN A 27 -32.95 -18.33 27.16
C ASN A 27 -32.45 -19.75 27.46
N THR A 28 -31.17 -19.89 27.77
CA THR A 28 -30.55 -21.20 27.94
C THR A 28 -30.35 -21.52 29.41
N ASP A 29 -30.82 -22.70 29.83
CA ASP A 29 -30.62 -23.20 31.21
C ASP A 29 -29.36 -24.08 31.33
N SER A 30 -28.86 -24.61 30.21
CA SER A 30 -27.67 -25.46 30.17
C SER A 30 -26.38 -24.69 30.50
N VAL A 31 -25.62 -25.21 31.47
CA VAL A 31 -24.32 -24.66 31.86
C VAL A 31 -23.29 -24.77 30.73
N PHE A 32 -23.34 -25.86 29.95
CA PHE A 32 -22.43 -26.08 28.82
C PHE A 32 -22.65 -25.07 27.70
N GLU A 33 -23.90 -24.75 27.38
CA GLU A 33 -24.21 -23.76 26.36
C GLU A 33 -23.80 -22.35 26.81
N LYS A 34 -23.95 -22.01 28.10
CA LYS A 34 -23.42 -20.74 28.65
C LYS A 34 -21.90 -20.64 28.52
N LEU A 35 -21.18 -21.74 28.77
CA LEU A 35 -19.73 -21.80 28.56
C LEU A 35 -19.36 -21.62 27.08
N LEU A 36 -20.10 -22.27 26.17
CA LEU A 36 -19.88 -22.15 24.74
C LEU A 36 -20.13 -20.73 24.23
N ILE A 37 -21.20 -20.08 24.70
CA ILE A 37 -21.48 -18.67 24.38
C ILE A 37 -20.37 -17.76 24.92
N GLY A 38 -19.88 -18.02 26.13
CA GLY A 38 -18.73 -17.31 26.70
C GLY A 38 -17.47 -17.46 25.84
N PHE A 39 -17.18 -18.67 25.35
CA PHE A 39 -16.07 -18.92 24.45
C PHE A 39 -16.20 -18.13 23.14
N ILE A 40 -17.39 -18.16 22.52
CA ILE A 40 -17.67 -17.38 21.29
C ILE A 40 -17.49 -15.88 21.55
N ALA A 41 -18.01 -15.36 22.66
CA ALA A 41 -17.88 -13.95 23.01
C ALA A 41 -16.41 -13.52 23.20
N ILE A 42 -15.61 -14.34 23.88
CA ILE A 42 -14.17 -14.09 24.07
C ILE A 42 -13.45 -14.09 22.72
N THR A 43 -13.68 -15.09 21.88
CA THR A 43 -13.05 -15.17 20.54
C THR A 43 -13.41 -13.97 19.65
N ALA A 44 -14.64 -13.45 19.76
CA ALA A 44 -15.08 -12.26 19.04
C ALA A 44 -14.46 -10.96 19.60
N LEU A 45 -14.09 -10.92 20.88
CA LEU A 45 -13.46 -9.76 21.54
C LEU A 45 -11.96 -9.64 21.21
N ILE A 46 -11.25 -10.74 20.99
CA ILE A 46 -9.81 -10.76 20.66
C ILE A 46 -9.43 -9.77 19.53
N PRO A 47 -10.08 -9.77 18.34
CA PRO A 47 -9.71 -8.84 17.26
C PRO A 47 -9.92 -7.38 17.65
N PHE A 48 -10.91 -7.08 18.50
CA PHE A 48 -11.18 -5.73 18.98
C PHE A 48 -10.09 -5.23 19.95
N VAL A 49 -9.64 -6.10 20.86
CA VAL A 49 -8.52 -5.79 21.77
C VAL A 49 -7.23 -5.59 20.99
N LEU A 50 -6.93 -6.43 19.99
CA LEU A 50 -5.78 -6.25 19.12
C LEU A 50 -5.84 -4.94 18.34
N GLN A 51 -7.02 -4.55 17.84
CA GLN A 51 -7.22 -3.28 17.15
C GLN A 51 -7.00 -2.07 18.09
N LEU A 52 -7.46 -2.14 19.34
CA LEU A 52 -7.21 -1.10 20.34
C LEU A 52 -5.72 -1.01 20.73
N LEU A 53 -5.05 -2.15 20.92
CA LEU A 53 -3.61 -2.20 21.18
C LEU A 53 -2.81 -1.62 20.01
N ALA A 54 -3.17 -1.98 18.78
CA ALA A 54 -2.55 -1.40 17.58
C ALA A 54 -2.77 0.12 17.52
N MET A 55 -3.94 0.61 17.91
CA MET A 55 -4.22 2.04 17.95
C MET A 55 -3.46 2.78 19.06
N LEU A 56 -3.22 2.13 20.20
CA LEU A 56 -2.40 2.67 21.29
C LEU A 56 -0.91 2.68 20.94
N LEU A 57 -0.39 1.57 20.40
CA LEU A 57 1.01 1.44 19.95
C LEU A 57 1.33 2.41 18.81
N ASN A 58 0.40 2.59 17.86
CA ASN A 58 0.54 3.56 16.77
C ASN A 58 0.12 4.98 17.20
N GLY A 59 -0.44 5.16 18.39
CA GLY A 59 -0.99 6.42 18.91
C GLY A 59 0.07 7.40 19.41
N GLU A 60 1.30 6.95 19.65
CA GLU A 60 2.44 7.80 20.03
C GLU A 60 3.39 8.12 18.88
N VAL A 61 3.10 7.68 17.65
CA VAL A 61 3.82 8.16 16.47
C VAL A 61 3.17 9.45 15.98
N LYS A 62 3.50 10.56 16.65
CA LYS A 62 3.46 11.89 16.03
C LYS A 62 4.53 11.96 14.94
N ASP A 63 4.29 11.29 13.82
CA ASP A 63 5.01 11.60 12.58
C ASP A 63 4.38 12.84 11.96
N ASN A 64 4.90 13.96 12.44
CA ASN A 64 4.87 15.23 11.75
C ASN A 64 5.22 15.04 10.27
N LYS A 65 4.32 15.52 9.40
CA LYS A 65 4.52 15.87 7.97
C LYS A 65 4.49 14.77 6.90
N PHE A 66 3.62 13.76 6.98
CA PHE A 66 3.33 12.91 5.80
C PHE A 66 1.87 12.92 5.29
N ASN A 67 0.94 13.60 5.97
CA ASN A 67 -0.51 13.50 5.67
C ASN A 67 -1.17 14.75 5.03
N ALA A 68 -0.42 15.63 4.38
CA ALA A 68 -1.00 16.78 3.67
C ALA A 68 -1.46 16.48 2.22
N TYR A 69 -1.25 15.27 1.69
CA TYR A 69 -1.58 14.91 0.29
C TYR A 69 -2.65 13.83 0.14
N LYS A 70 -3.64 13.72 1.02
CA LYS A 70 -4.83 12.90 0.72
C LYS A 70 -6.10 13.50 1.29
N GLN A 71 -6.55 14.65 0.77
CA GLN A 71 -7.96 15.04 0.84
C GLN A 71 -8.36 15.95 -0.35
N LYS A 72 -8.45 15.39 -1.55
CA LYS A 72 -9.43 15.82 -2.57
C LYS A 72 -9.58 14.75 -3.65
N GLY A 73 -10.65 13.96 -3.56
CA GLY A 73 -10.93 12.93 -4.55
C GLY A 73 -11.93 11.88 -4.10
N ASN A 74 -13.14 12.31 -3.73
CA ASN A 74 -14.29 11.41 -3.69
C ASN A 74 -14.65 11.02 -5.13
N LYS A 75 -14.30 9.82 -5.60
CA LYS A 75 -15.08 9.05 -6.56
C LYS A 75 -14.90 7.57 -6.25
N LYS A 76 -16.02 6.88 -6.01
CA LYS A 76 -16.11 5.44 -5.87
C LYS A 76 -15.54 4.80 -7.14
N SER A 77 -14.49 3.99 -7.05
CA SER A 77 -14.14 3.04 -8.10
C SER A 77 -14.80 1.71 -7.75
N GLU A 78 -16.03 1.55 -8.23
CA GLU A 78 -16.57 0.23 -8.50
C GLU A 78 -15.73 -0.34 -9.64
N TYR A 79 -15.03 -1.44 -9.40
CA TYR A 79 -14.21 -2.09 -10.41
C TYR A 79 -15.12 -2.75 -11.44
N VAL A 80 -15.46 -2.00 -12.49
CA VAL A 80 -15.97 -2.58 -13.73
C VAL A 80 -14.76 -3.11 -14.49
N ILE A 81 -14.64 -4.42 -14.58
CA ILE A 81 -13.71 -5.08 -15.51
C ILE A 81 -14.30 -4.89 -16.90
N GLU A 82 -13.86 -3.86 -17.63
CA GLU A 82 -14.22 -3.73 -19.04
C GLU A 82 -13.41 -4.72 -19.88
N PRO A 83 -14.04 -5.48 -20.80
CA PRO A 83 -13.33 -6.37 -21.69
C PRO A 83 -12.45 -5.56 -22.67
N ILE A 84 -11.24 -6.07 -22.89
CA ILE A 84 -10.21 -5.52 -23.77
C ILE A 84 -10.81 -5.26 -25.16
N LYS A 85 -11.15 -4.00 -25.44
CA LYS A 85 -11.46 -3.55 -26.80
C LYS A 85 -10.20 -2.98 -27.41
N ASN A 86 -9.69 -3.70 -28.41
CA ASN A 86 -8.78 -3.19 -29.43
C ASN A 86 -9.24 -1.80 -29.88
N LYS A 87 -8.46 -0.76 -29.56
CA LYS A 87 -8.73 0.59 -30.02
C LYS A 87 -7.53 1.13 -30.77
N ASN A 88 -7.60 0.91 -32.08
CA ASN A 88 -6.88 1.70 -33.05
C ASN A 88 -7.21 3.20 -32.86
N ASN A 89 -6.18 4.02 -33.00
CA ASN A 89 -6.23 5.46 -33.25
C ASN A 89 -6.88 6.34 -32.18
N THR A 90 -6.06 6.82 -31.25
CA THR A 90 -6.22 8.18 -30.70
C THR A 90 -4.83 8.78 -30.53
N LYS A 91 -4.44 9.64 -31.49
CA LYS A 91 -3.33 10.59 -31.37
C LYS A 91 -3.70 11.56 -30.24
N ASN A 92 -3.24 11.28 -29.03
CA ASN A 92 -3.12 12.28 -27.98
C ASN A 92 -1.63 12.43 -27.68
N ASN A 93 -1.18 13.68 -27.58
CA ASN A 93 0.18 14.12 -27.31
C ASN A 93 0.69 13.61 -25.95
N SER A 94 0.93 12.31 -25.85
CA SER A 94 1.86 11.77 -24.87
C SER A 94 3.23 12.26 -25.31
N ILE A 95 3.86 13.07 -24.46
CA ILE A 95 5.30 13.26 -24.52
C ILE A 95 5.87 11.85 -24.26
N LYS A 96 6.09 11.08 -25.33
CA LYS A 96 6.89 9.87 -25.28
C LYS A 96 8.24 10.33 -24.79
N ALA A 97 8.56 10.01 -23.54
CA ALA A 97 9.77 10.44 -22.85
C ALA A 97 10.96 10.40 -23.82
N PRO A 98 11.49 11.55 -24.27
CA PRO A 98 12.65 11.56 -25.13
C PRO A 98 13.88 11.46 -24.22
N TYR A 99 14.03 10.34 -23.53
CA TYR A 99 15.29 10.02 -22.90
C TYR A 99 15.83 8.80 -23.62
N LYS A 100 16.64 9.06 -24.67
CA LYS A 100 17.66 8.09 -25.08
C LYS A 100 18.35 7.66 -23.79
N ALA A 101 18.16 6.41 -23.40
CA ALA A 101 18.71 5.88 -22.16
C ALA A 101 20.22 6.17 -22.17
N LYS A 102 20.67 7.15 -21.38
CA LYS A 102 22.08 7.19 -21.01
C LYS A 102 22.33 5.87 -20.30
N THR A 103 23.22 5.06 -20.85
CA THR A 103 23.73 3.88 -20.16
C THR A 103 24.39 4.39 -18.89
N ASN A 104 23.73 4.18 -17.75
CA ASN A 104 24.33 4.49 -16.47
C ASN A 104 25.33 3.36 -16.19
N ASN A 105 26.61 3.67 -16.38
CA ASN A 105 27.71 2.72 -16.21
C ASN A 105 28.14 2.57 -14.74
N ASN A 106 27.42 3.19 -13.80
CA ASN A 106 27.71 3.02 -12.39
C ASN A 106 27.46 1.55 -11.98
N PRO A 107 28.47 0.83 -11.46
CA PRO A 107 28.34 -0.58 -11.11
C PRO A 107 27.32 -0.81 -10.00
N ILE A 108 27.17 0.14 -9.06
CA ILE A 108 26.23 0.04 -7.94
C ILE A 108 24.79 0.19 -8.46
N TYR A 109 24.56 1.07 -9.45
CA TYR A 109 23.26 1.15 -10.13
C TYR A 109 22.88 -0.18 -10.79
N ILE A 110 23.82 -0.81 -11.50
CA ILE A 110 23.59 -2.10 -12.17
C ILE A 110 23.19 -3.15 -11.14
N ASP A 111 23.93 -3.22 -10.03
CA ASP A 111 23.67 -4.14 -8.92
C ASP A 111 22.27 -3.93 -8.31
N VAL A 112 21.93 -2.70 -7.93
CA VAL A 112 20.59 -2.36 -7.39
C VAL A 112 19.49 -2.73 -8.36
N ARG A 113 19.63 -2.37 -9.64
CA ARG A 113 18.65 -2.64 -10.69
C ARG A 113 18.44 -4.14 -10.88
N ASP A 114 19.52 -4.90 -11.02
CA ASP A 114 19.45 -6.32 -11.34
C ASP A 114 18.97 -7.12 -10.14
N ARG A 115 19.42 -6.78 -8.93
CA ARG A 115 18.91 -7.38 -7.69
C ARG A 115 17.42 -7.11 -7.50
N PHE A 116 16.97 -5.85 -7.63
CA PHE A 116 15.55 -5.52 -7.53
C PHE A 116 14.70 -6.27 -8.58
N LYS A 117 15.21 -6.35 -9.82
CA LYS A 117 14.57 -7.08 -10.91
C LYS A 117 14.42 -8.56 -10.62
N ASP A 118 15.48 -9.19 -10.11
CA ASP A 118 15.50 -10.62 -9.83
C ASP A 118 14.57 -10.97 -8.67
N LEU A 119 14.56 -10.16 -7.60
CA LEU A 119 13.63 -10.34 -6.48
C LEU A 119 12.16 -10.22 -6.91
N VAL A 120 11.82 -9.27 -7.80
CA VAL A 120 10.45 -9.17 -8.32
C VAL A 120 10.10 -10.36 -9.24
N LYS A 121 11.06 -10.84 -10.04
CA LYS A 121 10.85 -12.01 -10.92
C LYS A 121 10.66 -13.30 -10.14
N ASN A 122 11.39 -13.47 -9.04
CA ASN A 122 11.30 -14.63 -8.17
C ASN A 122 10.04 -14.62 -7.30
N GLY A 123 9.36 -13.47 -7.19
CA GLY A 123 8.19 -13.30 -6.33
C GLY A 123 8.54 -13.03 -4.87
N ASP A 124 9.81 -12.77 -4.57
CA ASP A 124 10.30 -12.46 -3.22
C ASP A 124 9.80 -11.09 -2.74
N LEU A 125 9.57 -10.16 -3.68
CA LEU A 125 8.99 -8.84 -3.38
C LEU A 125 7.48 -8.82 -3.62
N GLY A 126 6.74 -8.77 -2.52
CA GLY A 126 5.31 -8.48 -2.54
C GLY A 126 5.01 -7.03 -2.94
N ARG A 127 3.72 -6.76 -3.15
CA ARG A 127 3.23 -5.44 -3.57
C ARG A 127 3.63 -4.31 -2.61
N GLN A 128 3.65 -4.58 -1.31
CA GLN A 128 3.98 -3.59 -0.27
C GLN A 128 5.47 -3.23 -0.33
N GLN A 129 6.34 -4.23 -0.49
CA GLN A 129 7.79 -4.03 -0.61
C GLN A 129 8.15 -3.21 -1.85
N ILE A 130 7.48 -3.45 -2.97
CA ILE A 130 7.64 -2.65 -4.20
C ILE A 130 7.27 -1.18 -3.96
N LEU A 131 6.17 -0.92 -3.23
CA LEU A 131 5.75 0.44 -2.88
C LEU A 131 6.71 1.11 -1.89
N GLN A 132 7.26 0.35 -0.95
CA GLN A 132 8.26 0.84 -0.01
C GLN A 132 9.53 1.27 -0.75
N PHE A 133 10.05 0.41 -1.61
CA PHE A 133 11.22 0.75 -2.42
C PHE A 133 10.99 2.00 -3.29
N LYS A 134 9.80 2.11 -3.91
CA LYS A 134 9.40 3.31 -4.66
C LYS A 134 9.43 4.56 -3.80
N SER A 135 8.92 4.47 -2.57
CA SER A 135 8.90 5.60 -1.64
C SER A 135 10.31 6.05 -1.27
N GLU A 136 11.21 5.10 -0.99
CA GLU A 136 12.62 5.39 -0.71
C GLU A 136 13.30 6.03 -1.92
N LEU A 137 13.07 5.51 -3.12
CA LEU A 137 13.58 6.10 -4.35
C LEU A 137 13.09 7.54 -4.57
N ASP A 138 11.82 7.82 -4.28
CA ASP A 138 11.25 9.17 -4.33
C ASP A 138 11.81 10.10 -3.27
N HIS A 139 12.16 9.57 -2.11
CA HIS A 139 12.84 10.30 -1.05
C HIS A 139 14.27 10.65 -1.47
N THR A 140 15.03 9.70 -1.99
CA THR A 140 16.41 9.89 -2.49
C THR A 140 16.45 10.88 -3.65
N LEU A 141 15.45 10.87 -4.55
CA LEU A 141 15.34 11.86 -5.62
C LEU A 141 14.98 13.27 -5.12
N GLY A 142 14.42 13.39 -3.91
CA GLY A 142 14.05 14.66 -3.31
C GLY A 142 13.15 15.51 -4.21
N THR A 143 13.59 16.73 -4.53
CA THR A 143 12.85 17.67 -5.39
C THR A 143 12.88 17.27 -6.87
N HIS A 144 13.81 16.40 -7.28
CA HIS A 144 13.91 15.95 -8.66
C HIS A 144 12.82 14.95 -9.05
N LYS A 145 12.08 14.40 -8.08
CA LYS A 145 10.94 13.52 -8.36
C LYS A 145 9.85 14.20 -9.20
N TYR A 146 9.64 15.51 -9.02
CA TYR A 146 8.63 16.29 -9.75
C TYR A 146 8.90 16.37 -11.26
N THR A 147 10.13 16.10 -11.70
CA THR A 147 10.45 15.96 -13.14
C THR A 147 9.67 14.82 -13.78
N TYR A 148 9.27 13.82 -12.99
CA TYR A 148 8.58 12.63 -13.44
C TYR A 148 7.05 12.73 -13.33
N ASP A 149 6.50 13.82 -12.77
CA ASP A 149 5.04 13.98 -12.59
C ASP A 149 4.27 14.06 -13.93
N THR A 150 4.95 14.49 -14.99
CA THR A 150 4.38 14.57 -16.34
C THR A 150 4.48 13.26 -17.11
N PHE A 151 5.15 12.25 -16.56
CA PHE A 151 5.38 10.98 -17.23
C PHE A 151 4.20 10.05 -17.00
N SER A 152 3.82 9.32 -18.05
CA SER A 152 2.87 8.23 -17.94
C SER A 152 3.64 6.94 -17.70
N PHE A 153 3.43 6.33 -16.53
CA PHE A 153 3.99 5.04 -16.17
C PHE A 153 2.95 3.94 -16.37
N GLU A 154 3.41 2.80 -16.88
CA GLU A 154 2.55 1.63 -17.13
C GLU A 154 2.17 0.91 -15.83
N ASN A 155 3.13 0.82 -14.91
CA ASN A 155 3.01 0.23 -13.59
C ASN A 155 4.13 0.77 -12.69
N ASP A 156 4.09 0.45 -11.39
CA ASP A 156 5.11 0.93 -10.43
C ASP A 156 6.51 0.43 -10.76
N MET A 157 6.65 -0.76 -11.36
CA MET A 157 7.94 -1.28 -11.78
C MET A 157 8.55 -0.41 -12.87
N HIS A 158 7.76 -0.05 -13.89
CA HIS A 158 8.18 0.84 -14.96
C HIS A 158 8.61 2.20 -14.40
N GLU A 159 7.88 2.72 -13.42
CA GLU A 159 8.22 3.97 -12.74
C GLU A 159 9.55 3.88 -12.00
N ILE A 160 9.75 2.83 -11.19
CA ILE A 160 10.99 2.56 -10.46
C ILE A 160 12.17 2.47 -11.44
N TYR A 161 12.04 1.72 -12.53
CA TYR A 161 13.13 1.56 -13.51
C TYR A 161 13.49 2.87 -14.22
N ILE A 162 12.52 3.73 -14.51
CA ILE A 162 12.78 5.05 -15.08
C ILE A 162 13.47 5.95 -14.06
N LYS A 163 12.98 5.98 -12.82
CA LYS A 163 13.52 6.82 -11.74
C LYS A 163 14.92 6.38 -11.31
N LEU A 164 15.20 5.08 -11.24
CA LEU A 164 16.54 4.52 -10.99
C LEU A 164 17.57 4.92 -12.04
N LYS A 165 17.15 5.28 -13.26
CA LYS A 165 18.04 5.78 -14.32
C LYS A 165 18.27 7.29 -14.25
N SER A 166 17.73 7.96 -13.23
CA SER A 166 17.86 9.41 -13.09
C SER A 166 19.33 9.81 -13.00
N SER A 167 19.72 10.80 -13.81
CA SER A 167 21.02 11.46 -13.70
C SER A 167 21.20 12.27 -12.41
N LYS A 168 20.16 12.39 -11.59
CA LYS A 168 20.17 13.12 -10.32
C LYS A 168 20.55 12.25 -9.13
N LEU A 169 20.61 10.94 -9.32
CA LEU A 169 21.09 10.01 -8.31
C LEU A 169 22.62 9.93 -8.37
N THR A 170 23.25 10.12 -7.21
CA THR A 170 24.69 10.01 -6.98
C THR A 170 25.09 8.58 -6.65
N THR A 171 26.39 8.31 -6.51
CA THR A 171 26.87 6.97 -6.14
C THR A 171 26.43 6.61 -4.73
N GLU A 172 26.46 7.57 -3.81
CA GLU A 172 26.02 7.46 -2.42
C GLU A 172 24.53 7.08 -2.33
N ASP A 173 23.71 7.69 -3.20
CA ASP A 173 22.29 7.36 -3.32
C ASP A 173 22.08 5.89 -3.74
N TYR A 174 22.89 5.37 -4.67
CA TYR A 174 22.82 3.96 -5.05
C TYR A 174 23.29 3.03 -3.93
N VAL A 175 24.27 3.44 -3.11
CA VAL A 175 24.68 2.67 -1.91
C VAL A 175 23.52 2.58 -0.91
N TYR A 176 22.84 3.69 -0.66
CA TYR A 176 21.64 3.71 0.18
C TYR A 176 20.55 2.79 -0.37
N LEU A 177 20.20 2.96 -1.65
CA LEU A 177 19.16 2.15 -2.30
C LEU A 177 19.50 0.66 -2.32
N LYS A 178 20.80 0.31 -2.39
CA LYS A 178 21.24 -1.08 -2.25
C LYS A 178 20.89 -1.66 -0.89
N GLY A 179 21.20 -0.94 0.20
CA GLY A 179 20.83 -1.35 1.56
C GLY A 179 19.32 -1.53 1.69
N VAL A 180 18.53 -0.60 1.15
CA VAL A 180 17.07 -0.71 1.13
C VAL A 180 16.59 -1.97 0.40
N VAL A 181 17.16 -2.31 -0.77
CA VAL A 181 16.76 -3.54 -1.49
C VAL A 181 17.11 -4.80 -0.69
N GLU A 182 18.23 -4.80 0.03
CA GLU A 182 18.66 -5.93 0.86
C GLU A 182 17.77 -6.10 2.09
N ASP A 183 17.31 -5.01 2.70
CA ASP A 183 16.42 -5.01 3.88
C ASP A 183 14.96 -5.40 3.57
N LEU A 184 14.58 -5.47 2.29
CA LEU A 184 13.21 -5.81 1.85
C LEU A 184 12.95 -7.32 1.73
N ILE A 185 14.00 -8.14 1.87
CA ILE A 185 13.98 -9.62 1.84
C ILE A 185 13.74 -10.15 3.25
#